data_AF-A0A818SGM0-F1
#
_entry.id   AF-A0A818SGM0-F1
#
_cell.length_a   1.000
_cell.length_b   1.000
_cell.length_c   1.000
_cell.angle_alpha   90.00
_cell.angle_beta   90.00
_cell.angle_gamma   90.00
#
_symmetry.space_group_name_H-M   'P 1'
#
loop_
_entity.id
_entity.type
_entity.pdbx_description
1 polymer ?
#
loop_
_entity_poly.entity_id
_entity_poly.type
_entity_poly.pdbx_seq_one_letter_code
_entity_poly.pdbx_strand_id
1 'polypeptide(L)'
;MVSNTYNSNSTPLSVFPNYHQLVPDSFNSVFLNIISSPTSLTLMDKSGNLLIFNPTPPGFFPSITDTRSMPLITSEEACLPGMYKDQSGINDCILCPTGTKNSGISSIKCILCANESFCSLGSVDEIL
;
A
#
# COMPACT_ATOMS: atom_id res chain seq x y z
N MET A 1 11.79 24.12 -35.84
CA MET A 1 12.17 23.64 -34.50
C MET A 1 10.99 22.85 -33.97
N VAL A 2 11.10 21.52 -33.88
CA VAL A 2 10.02 20.67 -33.38
C VAL A 2 10.07 20.75 -31.85
N SER A 3 9.01 21.28 -31.24
CA SER A 3 8.85 21.29 -29.78
C SER A 3 8.59 19.85 -29.32
N ASN A 4 9.61 19.19 -28.77
CA ASN A 4 9.41 17.96 -28.01
C ASN A 4 8.63 18.32 -26.73
N THR A 5 7.32 18.12 -26.77
CA THR A 5 6.46 18.15 -25.59
C THR A 5 6.77 16.92 -24.74
N TYR A 6 7.59 17.08 -23.71
CA TYR A 6 7.82 16.05 -22.70
C TYR A 6 6.55 15.88 -21.86
N ASN A 7 5.70 14.91 -22.22
CA ASN A 7 4.65 14.43 -21.33
C ASN A 7 5.31 13.57 -20.24
N SER A 8 5.68 14.20 -19.12
CA SER A 8 6.09 13.48 -17.92
C SER A 8 4.84 12.89 -17.25
N ASN A 9 4.46 11.69 -17.66
CA ASN A 9 3.46 10.90 -16.95
C ASN A 9 4.14 10.29 -15.71
N SER A 10 3.75 10.72 -14.51
CA SER A 10 4.11 10.06 -13.26
C SER A 10 2.94 9.23 -12.75
N THR A 11 3.23 8.03 -12.25
CA THR A 11 2.27 7.18 -11.55
C THR A 11 2.60 7.20 -10.06
N PRO A 12 1.61 7.41 -9.16
CA PRO A 12 1.88 7.39 -7.73
C PRO A 12 2.34 5.99 -7.32
N LEU A 13 3.45 5.92 -6.58
CA LEU A 13 3.96 4.66 -6.03
C LEU A 13 3.13 4.18 -4.84
N SER A 14 2.55 5.11 -4.07
CA SER A 14 1.71 4.84 -2.90
C SER A 14 0.65 5.93 -2.75
N VAL A 15 -0.49 5.59 -2.17
CA VAL A 15 -1.59 6.49 -1.83
C VAL A 15 -1.91 6.31 -0.35
N PHE A 16 -1.90 7.41 0.40
CA PHE A 16 -2.25 7.44 1.83
C PHE A 16 -3.13 8.66 2.12
N PRO A 17 -4.19 8.55 2.95
CA PRO A 17 -4.69 7.30 3.56
C PRO A 17 -5.36 6.38 2.53
N ASN A 18 -5.44 5.09 2.86
CA ASN A 18 -6.14 4.07 2.07
C ASN A 18 -6.90 3.09 3.00
N TYR A 19 -7.39 1.98 2.46
CA TYR A 19 -8.22 1.03 3.20
C TYR A 19 -7.52 0.43 4.43
N HIS A 20 -6.25 0.01 4.31
CA HIS A 20 -5.51 -0.55 5.45
C HIS A 20 -4.70 0.50 6.22
N GLN A 21 -4.26 1.56 5.55
CA GLN A 21 -3.42 2.61 6.12
C GLN A 21 -4.26 3.85 6.38
N LEU A 22 -5.02 3.82 7.48
CA LEU A 22 -5.88 4.92 7.92
C LEU A 22 -5.07 6.01 8.65
N VAL A 23 -5.58 7.23 8.69
CA VAL A 23 -5.05 8.27 9.59
C VAL A 23 -5.51 7.92 11.02
N PRO A 24 -4.60 7.66 11.97
CA PRO A 24 -4.99 7.33 13.33
C PRO A 24 -5.62 8.53 14.05
N ASP A 25 -6.54 8.28 14.99
CA ASP A 25 -7.32 9.32 15.68
C ASP A 25 -6.44 10.31 16.45
N SER A 26 -5.29 9.85 16.95
CA SER A 26 -4.29 10.70 17.62
C SER A 26 -3.50 11.61 16.66
N PHE A 27 -3.70 11.49 15.35
CA PHE A 27 -2.98 12.22 14.31
C PHE A 27 -3.90 13.13 13.50
N ASN A 28 -3.48 14.36 13.26
CA ASN A 28 -4.30 15.33 12.55
C ASN A 28 -4.27 15.11 11.02
N SER A 29 -5.41 15.32 10.36
CA SER A 29 -5.53 15.23 8.90
C SER A 29 -4.86 16.37 8.13
N VAL A 30 -4.42 17.44 8.82
CA VAL A 30 -3.65 18.53 8.22
C VAL A 30 -2.15 18.22 8.36
N PHE A 31 -1.55 17.76 7.26
CA PHE A 31 -0.11 17.51 7.15
C PHE A 31 0.64 18.82 6.90
N LEU A 32 1.66 19.10 7.72
CA LEU A 32 2.57 20.23 7.53
C LEU A 32 3.78 19.86 6.67
N ASN A 33 4.33 18.66 6.86
CA ASN A 33 5.51 18.21 6.12
C ASN A 33 5.42 16.74 5.75
N ILE A 34 5.99 16.43 4.59
CA ILE A 34 6.20 15.07 4.07
C ILE A 34 7.70 14.94 3.81
N ILE A 35 8.37 14.10 4.60
CA ILE A 35 9.81 13.90 4.53
C ILE A 35 10.08 12.47 4.06
N SER A 36 10.61 12.34 2.85
CA SER A 36 11.01 11.05 2.29
C SER A 36 12.52 10.85 2.42
N SER A 37 12.93 9.71 2.96
CA SER A 37 14.32 9.24 2.99
C SER A 37 14.42 7.89 2.27
N PRO A 38 15.64 7.38 2.01
CA PRO A 38 15.81 6.03 1.46
C PRO A 38 15.25 4.91 2.36
N THR A 39 15.07 5.18 3.65
CA THR A 39 14.72 4.17 4.66
C THR A 39 13.34 4.37 5.29
N SER A 40 12.68 5.51 5.05
CA SER A 40 11.39 5.82 5.67
C SER A 40 10.69 6.99 4.99
N LEU A 41 9.37 7.04 5.14
CA LEU A 41 8.56 8.23 4.89
C LEU A 41 8.04 8.74 6.23
N THR A 42 8.20 10.03 6.52
CA THR A 42 7.65 10.65 7.74
C THR A 42 6.64 11.73 7.37
N LEU A 43 5.46 11.65 7.96
CA LEU A 43 4.45 12.70 7.92
C LEU A 43 4.48 13.46 9.25
N MET A 44 4.45 14.78 9.17
CA MET A 44 4.28 15.66 10.33
C MET A 44 2.94 16.36 10.22
N ASP A 45 2.12 16.31 11.27
CA ASP A 45 0.84 17.02 11.31
C ASP A 45 0.95 18.44 11.87
N LYS A 46 -0.16 19.19 11.83
CA LYS A 46 -0.24 20.57 12.37
C LYS A 46 -0.01 20.71 13.88
N SER A 47 -0.12 19.62 14.63
CA SER A 47 0.10 19.57 16.07
C SER A 47 1.55 19.20 16.42
N GLY A 48 2.39 18.94 15.40
CA GLY A 48 3.77 18.49 15.58
C GLY A 48 3.91 16.98 15.80
N ASN A 49 2.84 16.21 15.63
CA ASN A 49 2.89 14.76 15.69
C ASN A 49 3.60 14.20 14.46
N LEU A 50 4.32 13.10 14.64
CA LEU A 50 5.07 12.37 13.63
C LEU A 50 4.48 10.98 13.41
N LEU A 51 4.24 10.64 12.14
CA LEU A 51 3.88 9.31 11.68
C LEU A 51 4.98 8.83 10.71
N ILE A 52 5.67 7.76 11.09
CA ILE A 52 6.81 7.20 10.38
C ILE A 52 6.40 5.87 9.73
N PHE A 53 6.45 5.83 8.41
CA PHE A 53 6.29 4.63 7.59
C PHE A 53 7.66 4.00 7.32
N ASN A 54 7.85 2.80 7.87
CA ASN A 54 8.97 1.94 7.50
C ASN A 54 8.56 1.12 6.27
N PRO A 55 9.40 1.05 5.21
CA PRO A 55 9.15 0.18 4.07
C PRO A 55 9.07 -1.28 4.52
N THR A 56 8.08 -2.00 4.02
CA THR A 56 7.90 -3.43 4.29
C THR A 56 8.31 -4.27 3.08
N PRO A 57 8.73 -5.53 3.26
CA PRO A 57 9.08 -6.43 2.16
C PRO A 57 7.87 -6.81 1.29
N PRO A 58 8.07 -7.49 0.15
CA PRO A 58 6.98 -8.07 -0.63
C PRO A 58 6.09 -8.97 0.23
N GLY A 59 4.78 -8.91 -0.01
CA GLY A 59 3.76 -9.64 0.76
C GLY A 59 3.29 -8.95 2.04
N PHE A 60 3.87 -7.82 2.42
CA PHE A 60 3.50 -7.08 3.64
C PHE A 60 3.25 -5.61 3.34
N PHE A 61 2.33 -4.97 4.05
CA PHE A 61 2.10 -3.52 4.03
C PHE A 61 2.44 -2.88 5.39
N PRO A 62 2.82 -1.60 5.44
CA PRO A 62 3.02 -0.90 6.71
C PRO A 62 1.66 -0.55 7.33
N SER A 63 1.34 -1.15 8.45
CA SER A 63 0.11 -0.94 9.21
C SER A 63 0.32 0.04 10.36
N ILE A 64 -0.69 0.86 10.62
CA ILE A 64 -0.64 1.92 11.63
C ILE A 64 -1.43 1.47 12.85
N THR A 65 -0.72 1.25 13.97
CA THR A 65 -1.36 0.96 15.26
C THR A 65 -1.30 2.20 16.14
N ASP A 66 -2.46 2.77 16.49
CA ASP A 66 -2.53 3.92 17.40
C ASP A 66 -2.26 3.50 18.84
N THR A 67 -0.98 3.50 19.20
CA THR A 67 -0.52 3.25 20.58
C THR A 67 -0.65 4.48 21.48
N ARG A 68 -1.23 5.59 20.97
CA ARG A 68 -1.26 6.92 21.61
C ARG A 68 0.10 7.39 22.12
N SER A 69 1.16 6.87 21.51
CA SER A 69 2.55 7.16 21.82
C SER A 69 3.19 7.84 20.60
N MET A 70 4.06 8.82 20.85
CA MET A 70 4.69 9.65 19.83
C MET A 70 6.20 9.37 19.81
N PRO A 71 6.84 9.11 18.65
CA PRO A 71 6.26 8.99 17.30
C PRO A 71 5.41 7.75 17.07
N LEU A 72 4.43 7.86 16.17
CA LEU A 72 3.73 6.70 15.63
C LEU A 72 4.60 6.06 14.55
N ILE A 73 4.88 4.76 14.68
CA ILE A 73 5.73 4.01 13.77
C ILE A 73 4.93 2.81 13.24
N THR A 74 4.94 2.60 11.93
CA THR A 74 4.22 1.49 11.32
C THR A 74 4.85 0.14 11.64
N SER A 75 4.03 -0.88 11.83
CA SER A 75 4.43 -2.30 11.89
C SER A 75 4.14 -3.00 10.57
N GLU A 76 4.76 -4.16 10.34
CA GLU A 76 4.48 -4.96 9.14
C GLU A 76 3.22 -5.81 9.33
N GLU A 77 2.31 -5.78 8.35
CA GLU A 77 1.12 -6.62 8.34
C GLU A 77 1.00 -7.35 7.00
N ALA A 78 0.61 -8.62 7.03
CA ALA A 78 0.62 -9.48 5.84
C ALA A 78 -0.55 -9.13 4.90
N CYS A 79 -0.30 -9.18 3.59
CA CYS A 79 -1.38 -9.12 2.60
C CYS A 79 -2.37 -10.27 2.83
N LEU A 80 -3.65 -9.93 2.90
CA LEU A 80 -4.73 -10.90 2.99
C LEU A 80 -4.88 -11.68 1.67
N PRO A 81 -5.51 -12.87 1.69
CA PRO A 81 -5.93 -13.55 0.48
C PRO A 81 -6.74 -12.64 -0.44
N GLY A 82 -6.58 -12.81 -1.75
CA GLY A 82 -7.15 -11.90 -2.76
C GLY A 82 -6.27 -10.68 -3.03
N MET A 83 -5.18 -10.48 -2.28
CA MET A 83 -4.27 -9.35 -2.41
C MET A 83 -2.81 -9.79 -2.50
N TYR A 84 -1.98 -8.94 -3.12
CA TYR A 84 -0.56 -9.17 -3.24
C TYR A 84 0.26 -7.88 -3.16
N LYS A 85 1.55 -8.02 -2.88
CA LYS A 85 2.53 -6.94 -3.02
C LYS A 85 3.85 -7.52 -3.48
N ASP A 86 4.30 -7.13 -4.66
CA ASP A 86 5.47 -7.69 -5.35
C ASP A 86 6.77 -6.92 -5.08
N GLN A 87 6.68 -5.72 -4.51
CA GLN A 87 7.82 -4.83 -4.26
C GLN A 87 7.94 -4.43 -2.79
N SER A 88 9.16 -4.16 -2.35
CA SER A 88 9.40 -3.50 -1.06
C SER A 88 8.98 -2.03 -1.13
N GLY A 89 8.42 -1.50 -0.05
CA GLY A 89 7.94 -0.12 -0.04
C GLY A 89 6.89 0.14 1.02
N ILE A 90 6.38 1.37 1.01
CA ILE A 90 5.34 1.84 1.94
C ILE A 90 3.92 1.70 1.38
N ASN A 91 3.79 1.22 0.15
CA ASN A 91 2.50 1.03 -0.51
C ASN A 91 1.72 -0.12 0.12
N ASP A 92 0.39 -0.01 0.04
CA ASP A 92 -0.53 -1.05 0.44
C ASP A 92 -0.44 -2.28 -0.47
N CYS A 93 -1.04 -3.38 -0.02
CA CYS A 93 -1.31 -4.54 -0.85
C CYS A 93 -2.34 -4.15 -1.93
N ILE A 94 -2.18 -4.74 -3.11
CA ILE A 94 -3.04 -4.50 -4.26
C ILE A 94 -3.95 -5.71 -4.43
N LEU A 95 -5.22 -5.49 -4.75
CA LEU A 95 -6.14 -6.58 -5.09
C LEU A 95 -5.64 -7.33 -6.32
N CYS A 96 -5.78 -8.66 -6.33
CA CYS A 96 -5.53 -9.45 -7.52
C CYS A 96 -6.40 -8.94 -8.67
N PRO A 97 -5.82 -8.58 -9.83
CA PRO A 97 -6.59 -8.10 -10.97
C PRO A 97 -7.56 -9.18 -11.47
N THR A 98 -8.63 -8.75 -12.13
CA THR A 98 -9.61 -9.64 -12.77
C THR A 98 -8.93 -10.69 -13.66
N GLY A 99 -9.39 -11.94 -13.61
CA GLY A 99 -8.76 -13.08 -14.28
C GLY A 99 -7.60 -13.72 -13.51
N THR A 100 -7.27 -13.19 -12.32
CA THR A 100 -6.27 -13.78 -11.42
C THR A 100 -6.82 -13.99 -10.01
N LYS A 101 -6.17 -14.86 -9.25
CA LYS A 101 -6.51 -15.16 -7.86
C LYS A 101 -5.29 -15.42 -6.99
N ASN A 102 -5.46 -15.35 -5.68
CA ASN A 102 -4.54 -15.93 -4.71
C ASN A 102 -5.26 -16.31 -3.40
N SER A 103 -5.06 -17.55 -2.94
CA SER A 103 -5.63 -18.02 -1.67
C SER A 103 -4.66 -17.88 -0.48
N GLY A 104 -3.40 -17.51 -0.74
CA GLY A 104 -2.34 -17.45 0.27
C GLY A 104 -2.20 -16.09 0.95
N ILE A 105 -1.92 -16.11 2.26
CA ILE A 105 -1.50 -14.95 3.05
C ILE A 105 -0.08 -14.53 2.62
N SER A 106 0.22 -13.23 2.69
CA SER A 106 1.53 -12.66 2.36
C SER A 106 1.97 -12.96 0.91
N SER A 107 1.02 -13.05 -0.01
CA SER A 107 1.33 -13.32 -1.41
C SER A 107 2.07 -12.17 -2.06
N ILE A 108 3.05 -12.52 -2.90
CA ILE A 108 3.81 -11.55 -3.71
C ILE A 108 3.35 -11.50 -5.17
N LYS A 109 2.39 -12.34 -5.54
CA LYS A 109 1.85 -12.44 -6.90
C LYS A 109 0.47 -13.08 -6.89
N CYS A 110 -0.28 -12.86 -7.95
CA CYS A 110 -1.52 -13.59 -8.27
C CYS A 110 -1.23 -14.63 -9.35
N ILE A 111 -2.03 -15.70 -9.37
CA ILE A 111 -1.99 -16.72 -10.42
C ILE A 111 -3.20 -16.57 -11.33
N LEU A 112 -3.06 -16.95 -12.60
CA LEU A 112 -4.19 -17.00 -13.54
C LEU A 112 -5.23 -18.01 -13.06
N CYS A 113 -6.50 -17.69 -13.29
CA CYS A 113 -7.57 -18.64 -13.10
C CYS A 113 -7.60 -19.68 -14.23
N ALA A 114 -8.20 -20.84 -13.99
CA ALA A 114 -8.29 -21.88 -14.99
C ALA A 114 -9.04 -21.40 -16.25
N ASN A 115 -8.77 -22.06 -17.38
CA ASN A 115 -9.47 -21.76 -18.62
C ASN A 115 -10.97 -22.07 -18.48
N GLU A 116 -11.82 -21.22 -19.03
CA GLU A 116 -13.29 -21.22 -18.85
C GLU A 116 -13.79 -20.88 -17.43
N SER A 117 -12.91 -20.60 -16.46
CA SER A 117 -13.30 -20.11 -15.13
C SER A 117 -13.30 -18.58 -15.06
N PHE A 118 -14.06 -18.02 -14.11
CA PHE A 118 -14.13 -16.59 -13.83
C PHE A 118 -13.50 -16.24 -12.49
N CYS A 119 -12.72 -15.15 -12.48
CA CYS A 119 -12.20 -14.51 -11.27
C CYS A 119 -12.45 -13.00 -11.33
N SER A 120 -13.24 -12.49 -10.40
CA SER A 120 -13.41 -11.06 -10.16
C SER A 120 -12.16 -10.44 -9.54
N LEU A 121 -12.15 -9.11 -9.41
CA LEU A 121 -11.12 -8.39 -8.67
C LEU A 121 -11.03 -8.92 -7.23
N GLY A 122 -9.82 -9.19 -6.75
CA GLY A 122 -9.58 -9.68 -5.39
C GLY A 122 -9.99 -11.13 -5.14
N SER A 123 -10.09 -11.96 -6.19
CA SER A 123 -10.53 -13.36 -6.04
C SER A 123 -9.54 -14.20 -5.22
N VAL A 124 -10.07 -14.98 -4.29
CA VAL A 124 -9.31 -16.00 -3.54
C VAL A 124 -9.44 -17.39 -4.19
N ASP A 125 -10.55 -17.61 -4.89
CA ASP A 125 -10.82 -18.82 -5.66
C ASP A 125 -11.51 -18.45 -6.98
N GLU A 126 -11.61 -19.42 -7.89
CA GLU A 126 -12.29 -19.26 -9.18
C GLU A 126 -13.73 -19.79 -9.13
N ILE A 127 -14.57 -19.26 -10.00
CA ILE A 127 -15.96 -19.69 -10.21
C ILE A 127 -16.03 -20.39 -11.56
N LEU A 128 -16.65 -21.59 -11.59
CA LEU A 128 -16.93 -22.35 -12.80
C LEU A 128 -18.20 -21.88 -13.51
#